data_AF-X0TX57-F1
#
_entry.id   AF-X0TX57-F1
#
_cell.length_a   1.000
_cell.length_b   1.000
_cell.length_c   1.000
_cell.angle_alpha   90.00
_cell.angle_beta   90.00
_cell.angle_gamma   90.00
#
_symmetry.space_group_name_H-M   'P 1'
#
loop_
_entity.id
_entity.type
_entity.pdbx_description
1 polymer ?
#
loop_
_entity_poly.entity_id
_entity_poly.type
_entity_poly.pdbx_seq_one_letter_code
_entity_poly.pdbx_strand_id
1 'polypeptide(L)'
;TSKICDAARFYGKLTKTEMQGRPFYVKKIYYYIASHLKLNSKPSFVMDISKVMEMKIETIRCYESQFGPSPEGHQLFEWVLNSNRYWGNLIGTEFAEPFISKEEVGIKDIEALL
;
A
#
# COMPACT_ATOMS: atom_id res chain seq x y z
N THR A 1 7.41 3.44 -11.54
CA THR A 1 7.89 2.22 -10.85
C THR A 1 7.03 1.00 -11.11
N SER A 2 5.69 1.07 -11.03
CA SER A 2 4.79 -0.09 -11.22
C SER A 2 5.09 -0.95 -12.47
N LYS A 3 5.30 -0.34 -13.65
CA LYS A 3 5.63 -1.06 -14.89
C LYS A 3 6.90 -1.92 -14.79
N ILE A 4 7.91 -1.46 -14.02
CA ILE A 4 9.15 -2.22 -13.82
C ILE A 4 8.87 -3.43 -12.92
N CYS A 5 8.11 -3.25 -11.83
CA CYS A 5 7.70 -4.35 -10.96
C CYS A 5 6.85 -5.40 -11.69
N ASP A 6 5.94 -4.96 -12.56
CA ASP A 6 5.12 -5.84 -13.41
C ASP A 6 5.99 -6.72 -14.31
N ALA A 7 6.93 -6.08 -15.02
CA ALA A 7 7.88 -6.78 -15.87
C ALA A 7 8.78 -7.73 -15.06
N ALA A 8 9.23 -7.31 -13.88
CA ALA A 8 10.04 -8.13 -12.99
C ALA A 8 9.31 -9.41 -12.53
N ARG A 9 8.01 -9.36 -12.22
CA ARG A 9 7.22 -10.59 -11.94
C ARG A 9 7.19 -11.54 -13.14
N PHE A 10 7.11 -11.01 -14.35
CA PHE A 10 7.14 -11.83 -15.55
C PHE A 10 8.52 -12.45 -15.78
N TYR A 11 9.59 -11.67 -15.67
CA TYR A 11 10.95 -12.15 -15.90
C TYR A 11 11.43 -13.09 -14.78
N GLY A 12 11.08 -12.81 -13.52
CA GLY A 12 11.55 -13.59 -12.36
C GLY A 12 11.21 -15.08 -12.40
N LYS A 13 10.19 -15.50 -13.16
CA LYS A 13 9.81 -16.92 -13.32
C LYS A 13 10.51 -17.64 -14.46
N LEU A 14 11.30 -16.94 -15.28
CA LEU A 14 11.91 -17.54 -16.46
C LEU A 14 13.02 -18.51 -16.06
N THR A 15 13.02 -19.70 -16.68
CA THR A 15 14.00 -20.76 -16.39
C THR A 15 15.14 -20.82 -17.40
N LYS A 16 15.03 -20.12 -18.54
CA LYS A 16 16.00 -20.16 -19.65
C LYS A 16 16.72 -18.80 -19.79
N THR A 17 17.37 -18.36 -18.72
CA THR A 17 18.05 -17.06 -18.65
C THR A 17 19.29 -17.15 -17.77
N GLU A 18 20.26 -16.28 -18.00
CA GLU A 18 21.47 -16.13 -17.15
C GLU A 18 21.24 -15.29 -15.88
N MET A 19 19.99 -14.97 -15.52
CA MET A 19 19.69 -14.21 -14.31
C MET A 19 20.09 -14.98 -13.06
N GLN A 20 20.79 -14.30 -12.14
CA GLN A 20 21.19 -14.89 -10.87
C GLN A 20 19.97 -15.14 -9.95
N GLY A 21 20.01 -16.25 -9.22
CA GLY A 21 18.95 -16.66 -8.28
C GLY A 21 18.06 -17.78 -8.82
N ARG A 22 17.19 -18.31 -7.97
CA ARG A 22 16.21 -19.33 -8.37
C ARG A 22 15.02 -18.66 -9.05
N PRO A 23 14.51 -19.21 -10.18
CA PRO A 23 13.28 -18.72 -10.78
C PRO A 23 12.13 -18.72 -9.76
N PHE A 24 11.44 -17.60 -9.64
CA PHE A 24 10.36 -17.40 -8.70
C PHE A 24 9.20 -16.64 -9.34
N TYR A 25 8.01 -17.22 -9.24
CA TYR A 25 6.78 -16.56 -9.66
C TYR A 25 6.07 -15.96 -8.45
N VAL A 26 6.03 -14.62 -8.41
CA VAL A 26 5.21 -13.89 -7.44
C VAL A 26 3.74 -14.16 -7.73
N LYS A 27 3.03 -14.74 -6.76
CA LYS A 27 1.63 -15.14 -6.93
C LYS A 27 0.65 -13.95 -6.98
N LYS A 28 0.90 -12.90 -6.18
CA LYS A 28 0.01 -11.74 -6.04
C LYS A 28 0.81 -10.44 -6.04
N ILE A 29 0.29 -9.42 -6.70
CA ILE A 29 0.80 -8.05 -6.67
C ILE A 29 -0.36 -7.13 -6.31
N TYR A 30 -0.15 -6.29 -5.30
CA TYR A 30 -1.05 -5.21 -4.93
C TYR A 30 -0.32 -3.88 -5.07
N TYR A 31 -1.07 -2.84 -5.41
CA TYR A 31 -0.53 -1.48 -5.57
C TYR A 31 -1.12 -0.61 -4.47
N TYR A 32 -0.25 0.01 -3.69
CA TYR A 32 -0.64 1.08 -2.77
C TYR A 32 -0.84 2.38 -3.54
N ILE A 33 -1.68 3.27 -3.01
CA ILE A 33 -1.96 4.56 -3.62
C ILE A 33 -1.01 5.62 -3.01
N ALA A 34 -0.14 6.20 -3.83
CA ALA A 34 0.78 7.26 -3.43
C ALA A 34 0.27 8.65 -3.89
N SER A 35 0.38 9.64 -3.01
CA SER A 35 -0.52 10.81 -2.93
C SER A 35 -0.39 11.94 -3.95
N HIS A 36 0.56 11.90 -4.88
CA HIS A 36 0.77 13.03 -5.80
C HIS A 36 -0.14 13.00 -7.02
N LEU A 37 -0.85 11.89 -7.25
CA LEU A 37 -1.80 11.76 -8.36
C LEU A 37 -3.23 11.82 -7.81
N LYS A 38 -4.05 12.72 -8.35
CA LYS A 38 -5.50 12.78 -8.12
C LYS A 38 -6.20 11.64 -8.85
N LEU A 39 -5.83 10.40 -8.53
CA LEU A 39 -6.41 9.21 -9.13
C LEU A 39 -7.81 9.00 -8.57
N ASN A 40 -8.81 9.11 -9.45
CA ASN A 40 -10.20 8.78 -9.13
C ASN A 40 -10.50 7.29 -9.37
N SER A 41 -9.55 6.40 -9.06
CA SER A 41 -9.73 4.95 -9.23
C SER A 41 -10.33 4.36 -7.96
N LYS A 42 -11.47 3.67 -8.09
CA LYS A 42 -12.05 2.88 -7.00
C LYS A 42 -11.02 1.82 -6.54
N PRO A 43 -10.75 1.68 -5.23
CA PRO A 43 -9.88 0.61 -4.73
C PRO A 43 -10.50 -0.77 -5.02
N SER A 44 -9.64 -1.76 -5.19
CA SER A 44 -10.07 -3.16 -5.29
C SER A 44 -10.48 -3.71 -3.92
N PHE A 45 -9.79 -3.28 -2.87
CA PHE A 45 -10.15 -3.53 -1.47
C PHE A 45 -9.55 -2.45 -0.58
N VAL A 46 -10.07 -2.34 0.64
CA VAL A 46 -9.59 -1.42 1.67
C VAL A 46 -9.28 -2.26 2.91
N MET A 47 -8.14 -2.00 3.55
CA MET A 47 -7.64 -2.76 4.69
C MET A 47 -7.68 -1.90 5.95
N ASP A 48 -8.33 -2.38 7.01
CA ASP A 48 -8.24 -1.78 8.33
C ASP A 48 -6.79 -1.80 8.83
N ILE A 49 -6.26 -0.62 9.14
CA ILE A 49 -4.92 -0.44 9.70
C ILE A 49 -4.95 0.26 11.07
N SER A 50 -6.12 0.35 11.71
CA SER A 50 -6.32 1.08 12.97
C SER A 50 -5.32 0.65 14.04
N LYS A 51 -5.05 -0.66 14.15
CA LYS A 51 -4.11 -1.24 15.12
C LYS A 51 -2.63 -0.85 14.89
N VAL A 52 -2.28 -0.33 13.72
CA VAL A 52 -0.90 -0.03 13.32
C VAL A 52 -0.71 1.41 12.86
N MET A 53 -1.73 2.26 12.96
CA MET A 53 -1.69 3.64 12.47
C MET A 53 -0.61 4.47 13.18
N GLU A 54 -0.47 4.32 14.50
CA GLU A 54 0.56 5.01 15.28
C GLU A 54 1.97 4.63 14.79
N MET A 55 2.25 3.33 14.68
CA MET A 55 3.53 2.81 14.17
C MET A 55 3.83 3.33 12.76
N LYS A 56 2.81 3.44 11.90
CA LYS A 56 2.96 4.01 10.55
C LYS A 56 3.41 5.47 10.60
N ILE A 57 2.80 6.31 11.43
CA ILE A 57 3.20 7.72 11.58
C ILE A 57 4.64 7.82 12.08
N GLU A 58 4.99 7.06 13.12
CA GLU A 58 6.34 7.08 13.67
C GLU A 58 7.39 6.60 12.65
N THR A 59 7.06 5.59 11.85
CA THR A 59 7.94 5.13 10.76
C THR A 59 8.18 6.24 9.71
N ILE A 60 7.17 7.04 9.39
CA ILE A 60 7.32 8.17 8.46
C ILE A 60 8.20 9.27 9.08
N ARG A 61 8.10 9.52 10.39
CA ARG A 61 8.96 10.51 11.09
C ARG A 61 10.44 10.15 11.03
N CYS A 62 10.79 8.86 10.98
CA CYS A 62 12.18 8.42 10.91
C CYS A 62 12.92 8.89 9.65
N TYR A 63 12.23 9.35 8.60
CA TYR A 63 12.85 9.91 7.40
C TYR A 63 13.30 11.37 7.62
N GLU A 64 14.22 11.59 8.55
CA GLU A 64 14.71 12.92 8.94
C GLU A 64 15.23 13.74 7.73
N SER A 65 15.89 13.09 6.78
CA SER A 65 16.39 13.76 5.56
C SER A 65 15.29 14.33 4.66
N GLN A 66 14.04 13.90 4.84
CA GLN A 66 12.87 14.39 4.10
C GLN A 66 12.09 15.45 4.86
N PHE A 67 12.06 15.37 6.20
CA PHE A 67 11.16 16.18 7.04
C PHE A 67 11.88 17.10 8.04
N GLY A 68 13.20 17.01 8.12
CA GLY A 68 14.02 17.71 9.10
C GLY A 68 14.01 17.04 10.49
N PRO A 69 14.81 17.59 11.42
CA PRO A 69 14.98 17.04 12.78
C PRO A 69 13.77 17.26 13.70
N SER A 70 12.83 18.13 13.29
CA SER A 70 11.58 18.40 14.00
C SER A 70 10.44 18.34 12.98
N PRO A 71 9.98 17.14 12.60
CA PRO A 71 8.93 16.94 11.61
C PRO A 71 7.54 17.34 12.13
N GLU A 72 7.43 17.73 13.40
CA GLU A 72 6.20 18.18 14.04
C GLU A 72 5.62 19.40 13.31
N GLY A 73 4.43 19.23 12.71
CA GLY A 73 3.74 20.28 11.95
C GLY A 73 3.94 20.21 10.44
N HIS A 74 4.71 19.24 9.92
CA HIS A 74 4.77 19.03 8.47
C HIS A 74 3.40 18.55 7.95
N GLN A 75 2.82 19.26 6.98
CA GLN A 75 1.45 19.04 6.48
C GLN A 75 1.20 17.59 6.01
N LEU A 76 2.24 16.88 5.59
CA LEU A 76 2.15 15.48 5.18
C LEU A 76 1.56 14.58 6.28
N PHE A 77 1.91 14.77 7.55
CA PHE A 77 1.43 13.88 8.62
C PHE A 77 -0.08 14.01 8.81
N GLU A 78 -0.58 15.25 8.83
CA GLU A 78 -2.02 15.52 8.84
C GLU A 78 -2.71 14.99 7.58
N TRP A 79 -2.08 15.13 6.42
CA TRP A 79 -2.60 14.58 5.18
C TRP A 79 -2.71 13.05 5.22
N VAL A 80 -1.68 12.35 5.73
CA VAL A 80 -1.67 10.89 5.91
C VAL A 80 -2.79 10.49 6.88
N LEU A 81 -2.87 11.12 8.05
CA LEU A 81 -3.90 10.83 9.05
C LEU A 81 -5.31 10.99 8.47
N ASN A 82 -5.58 12.13 7.82
CA ASN A 82 -6.89 12.42 7.24
C ASN A 82 -7.23 11.46 6.10
N SER A 83 -6.25 11.09 5.26
CA SER A 83 -6.47 10.13 4.19
C SER A 83 -6.83 8.74 4.73
N ASN A 84 -6.11 8.26 5.76
CA ASN A 84 -6.40 6.95 6.34
C ASN A 84 -7.72 6.95 7.10
N ARG A 85 -8.06 8.07 7.77
CA ARG A 85 -9.36 8.24 8.43
C ARG A 85 -10.52 8.25 7.42
N TYR A 86 -10.34 8.91 6.29
CA TYR A 86 -11.33 8.90 5.20
C TYR A 86 -11.64 7.47 4.74
N TRP A 87 -10.62 6.66 4.46
CA TRP A 87 -10.82 5.28 4.02
C TRP A 87 -11.36 4.39 5.14
N GLY A 88 -10.93 4.61 6.39
CA GLY A 88 -11.48 3.92 7.56
C GLY A 88 -12.97 4.12 7.68
N ASN A 89 -13.42 5.38 7.62
CA ASN A 89 -14.84 5.73 7.68
C ASN A 89 -15.69 5.03 6.61
N LEU A 90 -15.15 4.82 5.40
CA LEU A 90 -15.87 4.13 4.32
C LEU A 90 -16.11 2.64 4.58
N ILE A 91 -15.34 2.02 5.49
CA ILE A 91 -15.49 0.61 5.89
C ILE A 91 -15.80 0.44 7.38
N GLY A 92 -16.24 1.51 8.07
CA GLY A 92 -16.63 1.46 9.48
C GLY A 92 -15.49 1.29 10.49
N THR A 93 -14.25 1.66 10.13
CA THR A 93 -13.06 1.58 11.01
C THR A 93 -12.42 2.94 11.23
N GLU A 94 -11.48 3.05 12.18
CA GLU A 94 -10.86 4.34 12.50
C GLU A 94 -9.86 4.79 11.40
N PHE A 95 -9.06 3.85 10.91
CA PHE A 95 -8.07 4.10 9.87
C PHE A 95 -7.97 2.91 8.91
N ALA A 96 -7.88 3.19 7.61
CA ALA A 96 -7.71 2.15 6.61
C ALA A 96 -6.88 2.62 5.41
N GLU A 97 -6.33 1.64 4.67
CA GLU A 97 -5.58 1.87 3.44
C GLU A 97 -6.26 1.23 2.21
N PRO A 98 -6.39 1.98 1.11
CA PRO A 98 -6.88 1.45 -0.16
C PRO A 98 -5.77 0.73 -0.94
N PHE A 99 -6.12 -0.40 -1.56
CA PHE A 99 -5.23 -1.14 -2.46
C PHE A 99 -5.90 -1.42 -3.80
N ILE A 100 -5.09 -1.40 -4.86
CA ILE A 100 -5.48 -1.81 -6.20
C ILE A 100 -4.95 -3.22 -6.46
N SER A 101 -5.76 -4.04 -7.13
CA SER A 101 -5.39 -5.33 -7.67
C SER A 101 -5.79 -5.38 -9.15
N LYS A 102 -4.91 -5.95 -9.99
CA LYS A 102 -5.25 -6.26 -11.40
C LYS A 102 -5.94 -7.62 -11.55
N GLU A 103 -5.94 -8.41 -10.49
CA GLU A 103 -6.57 -9.73 -10.42
C GLU A 103 -7.70 -9.70 -9.38
N GLU A 104 -8.67 -10.60 -9.51
CA GLU A 104 -9.74 -10.70 -8.51
C GLU A 104 -9.21 -11.06 -7.11
N VAL A 105 -9.88 -10.49 -6.11
CA VAL A 105 -9.60 -10.72 -4.69
C VAL A 105 -10.66 -11.67 -4.16
N GLY A 106 -10.23 -12.90 -3.86
CA GLY A 106 -11.11 -13.90 -3.24
C GLY A 106 -11.16 -13.71 -1.73
N ILE A 107 -12.37 -13.79 -1.17
CA ILE A 107 -12.61 -13.87 0.27
C ILE A 107 -12.83 -15.33 0.67
N LYS A 108 -12.30 -15.72 1.84
CA LYS A 108 -12.43 -17.10 2.35
C LYS A 108 -13.57 -17.25 3.36
N ASP A 109 -13.96 -16.15 3.98
CA ASP A 109 -14.92 -16.11 5.09
C ASP A 109 -15.74 -14.83 4.95
N ILE A 110 -17.05 -14.96 5.11
CA ILE A 110 -17.98 -13.83 5.06
C ILE A 110 -17.95 -13.04 6.36
N GLU A 111 -17.61 -13.67 7.48
CA GLU A 111 -17.47 -13.02 8.79
C GLU A 111 -16.25 -12.10 8.84
N ALA A 112 -15.30 -12.27 7.91
CA ALA A 112 -14.15 -11.40 7.76
C ALA A 112 -14.43 -10.11 6.97
N LEU A 113 -15.66 -9.93 6.46
CA LEU A 113 -16.10 -8.67 5.85
C LEU A 113 -16.49 -7.68 6.96
N LEU A 114 -16.01 -6.44 6.83
CA LEU A 114 -16.30 -5.33 7.72
C LEU A 114 -17.54 -4.55 7.26
#